data_AF-A0A924BA47-F1
#
_entry.id   AF-A0A924BA47-F1
#
_cell.length_a   1.000
_cell.length_b   1.000
_cell.length_c   1.000
_cell.angle_alpha   90.00
_cell.angle_beta   90.00
_cell.angle_gamma   90.00
#
_symmetry.space_group_name_H-M   'P 1'
#
loop_
_entity.id
_entity.type
_entity.pdbx_description
1 polymer ?
#
loop_
_entity_poly.entity_id
_entity_poly.type
_entity_poly.pdbx_seq_one_letter_code
_entity_poly.pdbx_strand_id
1 'polypeptide(L)'
;MNFKKNVLSVVCSISVLSCLGVSYAVTNLSEKDRVTIYENIFVKDFNTQFFNEKPNMLEINGNKIGLYRANMKLLMEDVSLINAFKSFSKNNEYIDSEDILAKYSGIPALQKGKDKDELFRYYNPDFIKWGIENFYISPKTEIYGVKAQEIYDKSFQRFFRLTAQSYIFLNKKQGFYKKEQKRYMDAYNAGRRAKDPVYFFAPSYLYDNYDKPLKEYSQEALTYDPGTAVGFWLRRGLDKTDKVVWSGINKVMKNYDNEWFKKVSK
;
A
#
# COMPACT_ATOMS: atom_id res chain seq x y z
N MET A 1 1.77 16.70 48.92
CA MET A 1 0.98 16.28 47.74
C MET A 1 0.93 17.45 46.77
N ASN A 2 1.96 17.57 45.92
CA ASN A 2 2.15 18.69 44.99
C ASN A 2 2.80 18.12 43.71
N PHE A 3 2.01 17.96 42.65
CA PHE A 3 2.48 17.56 41.33
C PHE A 3 1.84 18.49 40.29
N LYS A 4 2.39 19.70 40.18
CA LYS A 4 2.22 20.58 39.02
C LYS A 4 3.54 21.31 38.79
N LYS A 5 4.31 20.79 37.82
CA LYS A 5 5.27 21.46 36.94
C LYS A 5 6.27 20.42 36.44
N ASN A 6 6.05 19.92 35.22
CA ASN A 6 7.06 19.49 34.25
C ASN A 6 6.36 18.79 33.06
N VAL A 7 5.69 19.55 32.21
CA VAL A 7 5.45 19.20 30.80
C VAL A 7 5.50 20.50 30.00
N LEU A 8 6.71 21.02 29.84
CA LEU A 8 7.00 22.18 29.00
C LEU A 8 8.37 21.95 28.37
N SER A 9 8.48 20.93 27.50
CA SER A 9 9.69 20.72 26.68
C SER A 9 9.47 19.96 25.35
N VAL A 10 8.28 20.01 24.74
CA VAL A 10 8.08 19.47 23.36
C VAL A 10 7.35 20.46 22.42
N VAL A 11 6.98 21.67 22.89
CA VAL A 11 6.14 22.60 22.11
C VAL A 11 6.92 23.82 21.54
N CYS A 12 8.25 23.89 21.69
CA CYS A 12 9.05 25.01 21.19
C CYS A 12 10.08 24.70 20.08
N SER A 13 9.96 23.55 19.38
CA SER A 13 10.84 23.27 18.21
C SER A 13 10.11 23.18 16.88
N ILE A 14 8.79 23.45 16.83
CA ILE A 14 8.00 23.43 15.57
C ILE A 14 7.36 24.80 15.29
N SER A 15 7.29 25.70 16.27
CA SER A 15 6.55 26.96 16.18
C SER A 15 7.37 28.17 15.70
N VAL A 16 8.64 27.99 15.31
CA VAL A 16 9.51 29.04 14.75
C VAL A 16 9.84 28.80 13.26
N LEU A 17 9.47 27.64 12.70
CA LEU A 17 9.83 27.23 11.34
C LEU A 17 8.77 27.55 10.27
N SER A 18 7.65 28.18 10.63
CA SER A 18 6.57 28.53 9.69
C SER A 18 6.64 29.97 9.14
N CYS A 19 7.68 30.75 9.48
CA CYS A 19 7.83 32.13 8.99
C CYS A 19 8.81 32.29 7.81
N LEU A 20 9.47 31.21 7.39
CA LEU A 20 10.29 31.19 6.19
C LEU A 20 9.76 30.03 5.35
N GLY A 21 9.31 30.29 4.13
CA GLY A 21 8.72 29.31 3.20
C GLY A 21 9.67 28.20 2.75
N VAL A 22 10.27 27.48 3.70
CA VAL A 22 11.15 26.35 3.47
C VAL A 22 10.30 25.10 3.64
N SER A 23 9.78 24.63 2.51
CA SER A 23 9.28 23.27 2.32
C SER A 23 10.43 22.29 2.59
N TYR A 24 10.69 21.93 3.84
CA TYR A 24 11.57 20.81 4.12
C TYR A 24 10.82 19.53 3.78
N ALA A 25 11.26 18.88 2.71
CA ALA A 25 10.97 17.49 2.44
C ALA A 25 11.34 16.68 3.69
N VAL A 26 10.39 15.93 4.26
CA VAL A 26 10.69 15.03 5.37
C VAL A 26 11.36 13.81 4.77
N THR A 27 12.69 13.79 4.83
CA THR A 27 13.48 12.71 4.24
C THR A 27 13.31 11.40 5.01
N ASN A 28 13.09 11.47 6.33
CA ASN A 28 12.84 10.31 7.19
C ASN A 28 11.84 10.62 8.32
N LEU A 29 10.77 9.84 8.41
CA LEU A 29 9.85 9.81 9.53
C LEU A 29 10.50 9.12 10.74
N SER A 30 10.30 9.67 11.94
CA SER A 30 10.71 8.98 13.16
C SER A 30 9.81 7.76 13.42
N GLU A 31 10.23 6.85 14.30
CA GLU A 31 9.36 5.73 14.70
C GLU A 31 8.07 6.22 15.35
N LYS A 32 8.14 7.30 16.13
CA LYS A 32 6.97 7.93 16.72
C LYS A 32 6.01 8.44 15.65
N ASP A 33 6.50 9.12 14.62
CA ASP A 33 5.67 9.62 13.52
C ASP A 33 5.00 8.46 12.77
N ARG A 34 5.73 7.36 12.54
CA ARG A 34 5.18 6.13 11.95
C ARG A 34 4.05 5.55 12.80
N VAL A 35 4.27 5.40 14.11
CA VAL A 35 3.23 4.91 15.03
C VAL A 35 2.01 5.82 14.98
N THR A 36 2.20 7.14 15.06
CA THR A 36 1.09 8.09 14.98
C THR A 36 0.34 8.02 13.65
N ILE A 37 1.02 7.81 12.52
CA ILE A 37 0.35 7.59 11.22
C ILE A 37 -0.53 6.33 11.28
N TYR A 38 0.00 5.23 11.82
CA TYR A 38 -0.75 3.97 11.92
C TYR A 38 -1.88 4.02 12.94
N GLU A 39 -1.71 4.73 14.05
CA GLU A 39 -2.81 5.02 14.98
C GLU A 39 -3.91 5.81 14.27
N ASN A 40 -3.55 6.80 13.46
CA ASN A 40 -4.52 7.56 12.68
C ASN A 40 -5.18 6.75 11.54
N ILE A 41 -4.54 5.68 11.08
CA ILE A 41 -5.18 4.72 10.19
C ILE A 41 -6.33 4.01 10.91
N PHE A 42 -6.14 3.57 12.15
CA PHE A 42 -7.12 2.80 12.93
C PHE A 42 -7.98 3.67 13.89
N VAL A 43 -8.40 4.86 13.46
CA VAL A 43 -9.29 5.75 14.22
C VAL A 43 -10.72 5.24 14.28
N LYS A 44 -11.54 5.79 15.19
CA LYS A 44 -12.90 5.34 15.54
C LYS A 44 -13.92 5.27 14.39
N ASP A 45 -13.60 5.81 13.21
CA ASP A 45 -14.43 5.78 12.00
C ASP A 45 -13.71 5.09 10.83
N PHE A 46 -12.95 4.05 11.17
CA PHE A 46 -12.23 3.25 10.19
C PHE A 46 -13.18 2.60 9.18
N ASN A 47 -12.88 2.72 7.89
CA ASN A 47 -13.70 2.12 6.85
C ASN A 47 -13.51 0.59 6.80
N THR A 48 -14.35 -0.13 7.55
CA THR A 48 -14.32 -1.59 7.67
C THR A 48 -14.84 -2.30 6.43
N GLN A 49 -15.39 -1.62 5.42
CA GLN A 49 -15.94 -2.27 4.21
C GLN A 49 -14.89 -3.07 3.44
N PHE A 50 -13.61 -2.77 3.64
CA PHE A 50 -12.47 -3.48 3.05
C PHE A 50 -11.92 -4.61 3.90
N PHE A 51 -12.64 -4.96 4.96
CA PHE A 51 -12.33 -6.05 5.86
C PHE A 51 -13.54 -6.98 5.92
N ASN A 52 -13.30 -8.29 5.97
CA ASN A 52 -14.41 -9.23 6.15
C ASN A 52 -14.82 -9.36 7.62
N GLU A 53 -16.09 -9.64 7.85
CA GLU A 53 -16.60 -9.98 9.18
C GLU A 53 -16.45 -11.49 9.37
N LYS A 54 -15.28 -11.92 9.83
CA LYS A 54 -15.00 -13.34 10.14
C LYS A 54 -14.87 -13.57 11.64
N PRO A 55 -15.11 -14.80 12.15
CA PRO A 55 -14.75 -15.14 13.52
C PRO A 55 -13.22 -14.96 13.65
N ASN A 56 -12.76 -14.25 14.68
CA ASN A 56 -11.38 -13.78 14.90
C ASN A 56 -11.02 -12.38 14.34
N MET A 57 -11.97 -11.45 14.30
CA MET A 57 -11.62 -10.02 14.14
C MET A 57 -10.70 -9.57 15.28
N LEU A 58 -9.73 -8.75 14.93
CA LEU A 58 -8.85 -8.05 15.86
C LEU A 58 -9.54 -6.77 16.32
N GLU A 59 -9.54 -6.49 17.61
CA GLU A 59 -10.05 -5.23 18.15
C GLU A 59 -8.90 -4.24 18.34
N ILE A 60 -8.99 -3.07 17.71
CA ILE A 60 -8.00 -2.00 17.81
C ILE A 60 -8.70 -0.67 17.95
N ASN A 61 -8.48 0.02 19.08
CA ASN A 61 -9.11 1.32 19.37
C ASN A 61 -10.66 1.29 19.22
N GLY A 62 -11.29 0.17 19.62
CA GLY A 62 -12.74 -0.05 19.51
C GLY A 62 -13.23 -0.46 18.11
N ASN A 63 -12.37 -0.50 17.09
CA ASN A 63 -12.70 -1.02 15.77
C ASN A 63 -12.44 -2.52 15.71
N LYS A 64 -13.36 -3.25 15.07
CA LYS A 64 -13.16 -4.68 14.75
C LYS A 64 -12.69 -4.80 13.31
N ILE A 65 -11.46 -5.27 13.12
CA ILE A 65 -10.85 -5.46 11.80
C ILE A 65 -10.65 -6.94 11.52
N GLY A 66 -11.22 -7.41 10.40
CA GLY A 66 -11.00 -8.76 9.91
C GLY A 66 -9.88 -8.83 8.89
N LEU A 67 -10.06 -9.67 7.87
CA LEU A 67 -9.09 -9.83 6.79
C LEU A 67 -9.27 -8.73 5.75
N TYR A 68 -8.19 -8.03 5.43
CA TYR A 68 -8.14 -7.04 4.37
C TYR A 68 -8.37 -7.70 3.00
N ARG A 69 -9.34 -7.18 2.25
CA ARG A 69 -9.79 -7.76 0.98
C ARG A 69 -9.53 -6.91 -0.25
N ALA A 70 -9.01 -5.70 -0.08
CA ALA A 70 -8.92 -4.71 -1.15
C ALA A 70 -7.51 -4.60 -1.75
N ASN A 71 -7.41 -3.82 -2.83
CA ASN A 71 -6.15 -3.60 -3.52
C ASN A 71 -5.34 -2.46 -2.87
N MET A 72 -4.05 -2.35 -3.22
CA MET A 72 -3.15 -1.33 -2.66
C MET A 72 -3.66 0.10 -2.82
N LYS A 73 -4.40 0.42 -3.89
CA LYS A 73 -4.95 1.77 -4.10
C LYS A 73 -5.95 2.11 -2.99
N LEU A 74 -6.87 1.19 -2.71
CA LEU A 74 -7.85 1.34 -1.63
C LEU A 74 -7.18 1.35 -0.24
N LEU A 75 -6.02 0.70 -0.07
CA LEU A 75 -5.21 0.83 1.14
C LEU A 75 -4.70 2.27 1.34
N MET A 76 -4.30 2.94 0.25
CA MET A 76 -3.82 4.31 0.33
C MET A 76 -4.97 5.33 0.45
N GLU A 77 -6.05 5.11 -0.28
CA GLU A 77 -7.16 6.08 -0.38
C GLU A 77 -8.14 5.96 0.78
N ASP A 78 -8.57 4.73 1.10
CA ASP A 78 -9.74 4.52 1.96
C ASP A 78 -9.40 4.04 3.38
N VAL A 79 -8.21 3.49 3.59
CA VAL A 79 -7.76 3.02 4.92
C VAL A 79 -7.17 4.20 5.72
N SER A 80 -7.71 5.41 5.51
CA SER A 80 -7.34 6.63 6.22
C SER A 80 -5.87 7.02 6.18
N LEU A 81 -5.02 6.47 5.29
CA LEU A 81 -3.63 6.94 5.16
C LEU A 81 -3.62 8.42 4.77
N ILE A 82 -4.48 8.83 3.83
CA ILE A 82 -4.71 10.24 3.52
C ILE A 82 -5.11 11.03 4.78
N ASN A 83 -6.07 10.51 5.56
CA ASN A 83 -6.58 11.21 6.75
C ASN A 83 -5.49 11.34 7.83
N ALA A 84 -4.65 10.31 7.97
CA ALA A 84 -3.48 10.33 8.82
C ALA A 84 -2.54 11.47 8.41
N PHE A 85 -2.23 11.62 7.12
CA PHE A 85 -1.41 12.73 6.62
C PHE A 85 -2.11 14.09 6.67
N LYS A 86 -3.43 14.13 6.48
CA LYS A 86 -4.21 15.37 6.64
C LYS A 86 -4.11 15.90 8.06
N SER A 87 -4.04 15.05 9.08
CA SER A 87 -3.80 15.50 10.45
C SER A 87 -2.46 16.26 10.62
N PHE A 88 -1.48 15.96 9.77
CA PHE A 88 -0.21 16.69 9.71
C PHE A 88 -0.24 17.90 8.78
N SER A 89 -1.23 18.01 7.88
CA SER A 89 -1.34 19.09 6.91
C SER A 89 -2.45 20.05 7.32
N LYS A 90 -2.12 21.29 7.69
CA LYS A 90 -3.13 22.31 8.09
C LYS A 90 -4.14 22.71 6.98
N ASN A 91 -4.06 22.12 5.79
CA ASN A 91 -4.93 22.42 4.66
C ASN A 91 -6.00 21.33 4.47
N ASN A 92 -7.27 21.76 4.42
CA ASN A 92 -8.43 20.89 4.20
C ASN A 92 -8.76 20.69 2.70
N GLU A 93 -7.89 21.08 1.78
CA GLU A 93 -8.15 20.92 0.35
C GLU A 93 -8.20 19.44 -0.04
N TYR A 94 -9.09 19.11 -0.97
CA TYR A 94 -9.14 17.80 -1.58
C TYR A 94 -7.90 17.62 -2.48
N ILE A 95 -6.93 16.85 -1.98
CA ILE A 95 -5.67 16.57 -2.67
C ILE A 95 -5.60 15.04 -2.86
N ASP A 96 -5.18 14.60 -4.05
CA ASP A 96 -4.91 13.18 -4.35
C ASP A 96 -3.90 12.63 -3.32
N SER A 97 -4.09 11.40 -2.85
CA SER A 97 -3.17 10.72 -1.93
C SER A 97 -1.71 10.81 -2.37
N GLU A 98 -1.49 10.66 -3.68
CA GLU A 98 -0.17 10.70 -4.30
C GLU A 98 0.47 12.08 -4.18
N ASP A 99 -0.33 13.15 -4.31
CA ASP A 99 0.14 14.53 -4.20
C ASP A 99 0.45 14.92 -2.76
N ILE A 100 -0.35 14.46 -1.80
CA ILE A 100 -0.07 14.66 -0.37
C ILE A 100 1.27 14.01 -0.03
N LEU A 101 1.43 12.73 -0.36
CA LEU A 101 2.67 12.00 -0.09
C LEU A 101 3.86 12.57 -0.86
N ALA A 102 3.68 13.04 -2.09
CA ALA A 102 4.74 13.69 -2.86
C ALA A 102 5.19 14.99 -2.18
N LYS A 103 4.25 15.77 -1.65
CA LYS A 103 4.55 16.98 -0.87
C LYS A 103 5.33 16.66 0.42
N TYR A 104 4.94 15.60 1.14
CA TYR A 104 5.65 15.19 2.36
C TYR A 104 7.06 14.67 2.07
N SER A 105 7.20 13.81 1.07
CA SER A 105 8.48 13.22 0.69
C SER A 105 9.42 14.20 -0.01
N GLY A 106 8.87 15.26 -0.62
CA GLY A 106 9.60 16.11 -1.57
C GLY A 106 9.95 15.42 -2.88
N ILE A 107 9.38 14.24 -3.15
CA ILE A 107 9.65 13.44 -4.34
C ILE A 107 8.36 13.35 -5.16
N PRO A 108 8.37 13.71 -6.46
CA PRO A 108 7.20 13.56 -7.31
C PRO A 108 6.73 12.10 -7.35
N ALA A 109 5.43 11.85 -7.15
CA ALA A 109 4.86 10.50 -7.17
C ALA A 109 4.94 9.84 -8.56
N LEU A 110 4.88 10.65 -9.63
CA LEU A 110 4.90 10.20 -11.02
C LEU A 110 6.22 10.56 -11.71
N GLN A 111 6.58 9.77 -12.73
CA GLN A 111 7.73 10.05 -13.59
C GLN A 111 7.49 11.33 -14.41
N LYS A 112 8.56 12.10 -14.65
CA LYS A 112 8.49 13.35 -15.42
C LYS A 112 7.99 13.10 -16.86
N GLY A 113 7.10 13.95 -17.35
CA GLY A 113 6.57 13.89 -18.72
C GLY A 113 5.50 12.81 -18.93
N LYS A 114 4.86 12.35 -17.85
CA LYS A 114 3.72 11.43 -17.88
C LYS A 114 2.50 12.13 -17.27
N ASP A 115 1.43 12.21 -18.04
CA ASP A 115 0.21 12.91 -17.62
C ASP A 115 -0.59 12.08 -16.61
N LYS A 116 -1.20 12.78 -15.64
CA LYS A 116 -2.12 12.20 -14.65
C LYS A 116 -3.38 11.61 -15.30
N ASP A 117 -3.73 12.10 -16.48
CA ASP A 117 -4.90 11.70 -17.27
C ASP A 117 -4.66 10.43 -18.10
N GLU A 118 -3.44 9.89 -18.09
CA GLU A 118 -3.21 8.56 -18.62
C GLU A 118 -3.88 7.52 -17.70
N LEU A 119 -4.77 6.71 -18.29
CA LEU A 119 -5.31 5.49 -17.69
C LEU A 119 -4.21 4.55 -17.13
N PHE A 120 -2.96 4.73 -17.59
CA PHE A 120 -1.77 4.02 -17.13
C PHE A 120 -0.73 4.99 -16.53
N ARG A 121 -0.73 5.12 -15.19
CA ARG A 121 0.24 5.96 -14.46
C ARG A 121 1.62 5.29 -14.34
N TYR A 122 2.69 6.06 -14.53
CA TYR A 122 4.08 5.63 -14.33
C TYR A 122 4.65 6.25 -13.07
N TYR A 123 4.90 5.42 -12.05
CA TYR A 123 5.34 5.91 -10.75
C TYR A 123 6.84 6.15 -10.70
N ASN A 124 7.24 7.14 -9.91
CA ASN A 124 8.63 7.42 -9.63
C ASN A 124 9.19 6.36 -8.65
N PRO A 125 10.24 5.60 -9.03
CA PRO A 125 10.80 4.57 -8.15
C PRO A 125 11.36 5.14 -6.83
N ASP A 126 11.88 6.37 -6.82
CA ASP A 126 12.41 7.00 -5.61
C ASP A 126 11.30 7.35 -4.61
N PHE A 127 10.13 7.73 -5.12
CA PHE A 127 8.94 7.97 -4.31
C PHE A 127 8.48 6.67 -3.62
N ILE A 128 8.44 5.56 -4.37
CA ILE A 128 8.10 4.24 -3.82
C ILE A 128 9.13 3.80 -2.79
N LYS A 129 10.43 3.99 -3.08
CA LYS A 129 11.52 3.67 -2.16
C LYS A 129 11.37 4.44 -0.84
N TRP A 130 11.13 5.75 -0.92
CA TRP A 130 10.85 6.58 0.24
C TRP A 130 9.65 6.03 1.04
N GLY A 131 8.56 5.65 0.36
CA GLY A 131 7.41 5.02 1.01
C GLY A 131 7.77 3.74 1.76
N ILE A 132 8.59 2.86 1.18
CA ILE A 132 9.04 1.61 1.82
C ILE A 132 9.88 1.91 3.08
N GLU A 133 10.74 2.92 3.02
CA GLU A 133 11.61 3.31 4.14
C GLU A 133 10.81 3.98 5.27
N ASN A 134 9.74 4.71 4.92
CA ASN A 134 8.99 5.54 5.84
C ASN A 134 7.70 4.90 6.37
N PHE A 135 7.11 3.92 5.69
CA PHE A 135 5.91 3.21 6.17
C PHE A 135 6.20 1.84 6.76
N TYR A 136 7.43 1.34 6.66
CA TYR A 136 7.76 0.08 7.31
C TYR A 136 7.76 0.24 8.85
N ILE A 137 6.93 -0.56 9.53
CA ILE A 137 6.91 -0.71 10.98
C ILE A 137 7.50 -2.06 11.39
N SER A 138 8.20 -2.09 12.52
CA SER A 138 8.75 -3.33 13.09
C SER A 138 7.62 -4.23 13.60
N PRO A 139 7.68 -5.57 13.42
CA PRO A 139 6.67 -6.48 13.95
C PRO A 139 6.42 -6.38 15.47
N LYS A 140 7.41 -5.84 16.20
CA LYS A 140 7.36 -5.64 17.66
C LYS A 140 6.73 -4.30 18.08
N THR A 141 6.61 -3.34 17.17
CA THR A 141 6.02 -2.04 17.47
C THR A 141 4.54 -2.22 17.82
N GLU A 142 4.08 -1.51 18.85
CA GLU A 142 2.69 -1.52 19.28
C GLU A 142 1.93 -0.33 18.70
N ILE A 143 0.71 -0.58 18.23
CA ILE A 143 -0.25 0.42 17.73
C ILE A 143 -1.51 0.24 18.57
N TYR A 144 -1.84 1.24 19.40
CA TYR A 144 -2.89 1.11 20.43
C TYR A 144 -2.76 -0.16 21.30
N GLY A 145 -1.52 -0.51 21.69
CA GLY A 145 -1.23 -1.68 22.52
C GLY A 145 -1.28 -3.04 21.78
N VAL A 146 -1.58 -3.04 20.48
CA VAL A 146 -1.57 -4.24 19.64
C VAL A 146 -0.28 -4.30 18.84
N LYS A 147 0.43 -5.43 18.86
CA LYS A 147 1.66 -5.58 18.07
C LYS A 147 1.36 -5.55 16.58
N ALA A 148 2.22 -4.89 15.81
CA ALA A 148 2.12 -4.86 14.36
C ALA A 148 2.10 -6.27 13.74
N GLN A 149 2.81 -7.24 14.35
CA GLN A 149 2.73 -8.65 13.95
C GLN A 149 1.31 -9.21 14.01
N GLU A 150 0.56 -8.89 15.07
CA GLU A 150 -0.81 -9.39 15.24
C GLU A 150 -1.77 -8.76 14.21
N ILE A 151 -1.62 -7.46 13.94
CA ILE A 151 -2.35 -6.76 12.87
C ILE A 151 -2.05 -7.41 11.52
N TYR A 152 -0.77 -7.71 11.25
CA TYR A 152 -0.39 -8.42 10.03
C TYR A 152 -1.06 -9.80 9.95
N ASP A 153 -0.93 -10.63 10.97
CA ASP A 153 -1.43 -12.01 10.96
C ASP A 153 -2.95 -12.09 10.81
N LYS A 154 -3.68 -11.17 11.46
CA LYS A 154 -5.16 -11.15 11.44
C LYS A 154 -5.74 -10.45 10.22
N SER A 155 -5.07 -9.40 9.73
CA SER A 155 -5.66 -8.52 8.71
C SER A 155 -4.94 -8.53 7.37
N PHE A 156 -3.62 -8.51 7.33
CA PHE A 156 -2.88 -8.25 6.08
C PHE A 156 -2.12 -9.45 5.51
N GLN A 157 -1.99 -10.55 6.25
CA GLN A 157 -1.19 -11.71 5.84
C GLN A 157 -1.61 -12.25 4.46
N ARG A 158 -2.92 -12.40 4.21
CA ARG A 158 -3.40 -12.86 2.88
C ARG A 158 -2.96 -11.90 1.77
N PHE A 159 -3.15 -10.59 1.96
CA PHE A 159 -2.80 -9.58 0.97
C PHE A 159 -1.30 -9.67 0.61
N PHE A 160 -0.43 -9.68 1.61
CA PHE A 160 1.01 -9.77 1.38
C PHE A 160 1.45 -11.10 0.80
N ARG A 161 0.90 -12.24 1.26
CA ARG A 161 1.19 -13.57 0.69
C ARG A 161 0.78 -13.66 -0.77
N LEU A 162 -0.44 -13.24 -1.12
CA LEU A 162 -0.92 -13.24 -2.51
C LEU A 162 -0.09 -12.31 -3.40
N THR A 163 0.21 -11.11 -2.90
CA THR A 163 1.08 -10.16 -3.62
C THR A 163 2.46 -10.76 -3.82
N ALA A 164 3.03 -11.43 -2.81
CA ALA A 164 4.36 -12.02 -2.91
C ALA A 164 4.39 -13.21 -3.89
N GLN A 165 3.43 -14.12 -3.75
CA GLN A 165 3.34 -15.33 -4.54
C GLN A 165 3.05 -15.06 -6.02
N SER A 166 2.24 -14.03 -6.33
CA SER A 166 1.99 -13.63 -7.72
C SER A 166 3.25 -13.08 -8.41
N TYR A 167 4.14 -12.37 -7.69
CA TYR A 167 5.44 -11.97 -8.23
C TYR A 167 6.35 -13.16 -8.51
N ILE A 168 6.45 -14.08 -7.54
CA ILE A 168 7.26 -15.31 -7.68
C ILE A 168 6.75 -16.13 -8.87
N PHE A 169 5.42 -16.28 -8.99
CA PHE A 169 4.78 -16.97 -10.11
C PHE A 169 5.19 -16.38 -11.48
N LEU A 170 5.11 -15.06 -11.64
CA LEU A 170 5.50 -14.38 -12.89
C LEU A 170 6.99 -14.55 -13.23
N ASN A 171 7.85 -14.66 -12.21
CA ASN A 171 9.30 -14.77 -12.37
C ASN A 171 9.83 -16.21 -12.37
N LYS A 172 8.98 -17.21 -12.12
CA LYS A 172 9.37 -18.63 -12.03
C LYS A 172 9.98 -19.19 -13.31
N LYS A 173 9.55 -18.69 -14.47
CA LYS A 173 10.01 -19.12 -15.80
C LYS A 173 10.69 -17.95 -16.52
N GLN A 174 11.90 -18.18 -17.03
CA GLN A 174 12.64 -17.15 -17.75
C GLN A 174 11.82 -16.56 -18.91
N GLY A 175 11.75 -15.23 -18.98
CA GLY A 175 11.02 -14.52 -20.03
C GLY A 175 9.49 -14.53 -19.90
N PHE A 176 8.91 -15.31 -18.98
CA PHE A 176 7.46 -15.40 -18.81
C PHE A 176 6.86 -14.05 -18.42
N TYR A 177 7.42 -13.38 -17.40
CA TYR A 177 6.94 -12.07 -16.96
C TYR A 177 6.84 -11.04 -18.11
N LYS A 178 7.89 -10.92 -18.94
CA LYS A 178 7.91 -10.01 -20.09
C LYS A 178 6.87 -10.37 -21.16
N LYS A 179 6.64 -11.67 -21.39
CA LYS A 179 5.60 -12.16 -22.31
C LYS A 179 4.20 -11.79 -21.81
N GLU A 180 3.93 -11.97 -20.52
CA GLU A 180 2.64 -11.64 -19.92
C GLU A 180 2.40 -10.12 -19.88
N GLN A 181 3.44 -9.30 -19.67
CA GLN A 181 3.34 -7.84 -19.80
C GLN A 181 2.87 -7.43 -21.19
N LYS A 182 3.42 -8.07 -22.24
CA LYS A 182 2.99 -7.82 -23.61
C LYS A 182 1.53 -8.21 -23.82
N ARG A 183 1.12 -9.41 -23.41
CA ARG A 183 -0.27 -9.89 -23.54
C ARG A 183 -1.27 -9.00 -22.81
N TYR A 184 -0.93 -8.57 -21.61
CA TYR A 184 -1.72 -7.62 -20.85
C TYR A 184 -1.86 -6.29 -21.58
N MET A 185 -0.78 -5.73 -22.13
CA MET A 185 -0.82 -4.48 -22.89
C MET A 185 -1.59 -4.63 -24.20
N ASP A 186 -1.47 -5.77 -24.89
CA ASP A 186 -2.26 -6.08 -26.09
C ASP A 186 -3.77 -6.10 -25.76
N ALA A 187 -4.17 -6.76 -24.66
CA ALA A 187 -5.56 -6.80 -24.19
C ALA A 187 -6.06 -5.41 -23.76
N TYR A 188 -5.25 -4.65 -23.03
CA TYR A 188 -5.55 -3.27 -22.65
C TYR A 188 -5.78 -2.37 -23.87
N ASN A 189 -4.89 -2.43 -24.88
CA ASN A 189 -5.01 -1.65 -26.10
C ASN A 189 -6.18 -2.10 -26.99
N ALA A 190 -6.56 -3.38 -26.96
CA ALA A 190 -7.76 -3.86 -27.62
C ALA A 190 -9.02 -3.20 -27.03
N GLY A 191 -9.13 -3.09 -25.71
CA GLY A 191 -10.26 -2.42 -25.04
C GLY A 191 -10.37 -0.95 -25.40
N ARG A 192 -9.24 -0.23 -25.39
CA ARG A 192 -9.21 1.17 -25.81
C ARG A 192 -9.67 1.37 -27.26
N ARG A 193 -9.26 0.49 -28.18
CA ARG A 193 -9.64 0.58 -29.60
C ARG A 193 -11.12 0.27 -29.83
N ALA A 194 -11.70 -0.63 -29.03
CA ALA A 194 -13.12 -0.94 -29.10
C ALA A 194 -14.01 0.27 -28.71
N LYS A 195 -13.43 1.35 -28.15
CA LYS A 195 -14.15 2.50 -27.56
C LYS A 195 -15.24 2.07 -26.60
N ASP A 196 -15.09 0.88 -26.03
CA ASP A 196 -16.07 0.32 -25.13
C ASP A 196 -15.69 0.74 -23.71
N PRO A 197 -16.42 1.68 -23.10
CA PRO A 197 -16.12 2.15 -21.76
C PRO A 197 -16.38 1.06 -20.71
N VAL A 198 -17.11 -0.01 -21.07
CA VAL A 198 -17.51 -1.11 -20.18
C VAL A 198 -16.48 -2.24 -20.23
N TYR A 199 -15.84 -2.48 -21.37
CA TYR A 199 -14.89 -3.59 -21.55
C TYR A 199 -13.43 -3.16 -21.43
N PHE A 200 -13.02 -2.94 -20.18
CA PHE A 200 -11.62 -3.13 -19.82
C PHE A 200 -11.28 -4.64 -19.95
N PHE A 201 -10.86 -5.10 -21.14
CA PHE A 201 -10.48 -6.51 -21.36
C PHE A 201 -9.29 -6.97 -20.52
N ALA A 202 -8.54 -6.03 -19.93
CA ALA A 202 -7.44 -6.35 -19.03
C ALA A 202 -7.91 -7.13 -17.78
N PRO A 203 -8.90 -6.68 -17.00
CA PRO A 203 -9.60 -7.48 -15.99
C PRO A 203 -10.03 -8.88 -16.46
N SER A 204 -10.72 -9.00 -17.61
CA SER A 204 -11.15 -10.32 -18.12
C SER A 204 -9.96 -11.23 -18.43
N TYR A 205 -8.93 -10.70 -19.10
CA TYR A 205 -7.68 -11.42 -19.32
C TYR A 205 -7.07 -11.91 -18.02
N LEU A 206 -7.04 -11.07 -16.98
CA LEU A 206 -6.47 -11.44 -15.69
C LEU A 206 -7.28 -12.57 -15.02
N TYR A 207 -8.60 -12.44 -15.01
CA TYR A 207 -9.52 -13.44 -14.46
C TYR A 207 -9.37 -14.79 -15.17
N ASP A 208 -9.46 -14.80 -16.50
CA ASP A 208 -9.44 -16.02 -17.32
C ASP A 208 -8.11 -16.79 -17.18
N ASN A 209 -7.00 -16.08 -16.95
CA ASN A 209 -5.67 -16.67 -16.97
C ASN A 209 -5.08 -16.96 -15.57
N TYR A 210 -5.50 -16.25 -14.52
CA TYR A 210 -4.79 -16.29 -13.23
C TYR A 210 -5.63 -16.68 -12.01
N ASP A 211 -6.94 -16.86 -12.14
CA ASP A 211 -7.75 -17.34 -11.01
C ASP A 211 -7.49 -18.82 -10.66
N LYS A 212 -7.11 -19.64 -11.65
CA LYS A 212 -6.79 -21.06 -11.43
C LYS A 212 -5.39 -21.31 -10.82
N PRO A 213 -4.31 -20.66 -11.29
CA PRO A 213 -2.95 -20.90 -10.78
C PRO A 213 -2.70 -20.54 -9.32
N LEU A 214 -3.55 -19.67 -8.72
CA LEU A 214 -3.45 -19.23 -7.32
C LEU A 214 -4.79 -19.42 -6.58
N LYS A 215 -5.52 -20.49 -6.92
CA LYS A 215 -6.89 -20.75 -6.46
C LYS A 215 -7.05 -20.82 -4.95
N GLU A 216 -5.97 -21.09 -4.21
CA GLU A 216 -5.99 -21.10 -2.73
C GLU A 216 -6.28 -19.71 -2.14
N TYR A 217 -6.12 -18.65 -2.93
CA TYR A 217 -6.52 -17.29 -2.56
C TYR A 217 -7.88 -16.90 -3.13
N SER A 218 -8.48 -17.69 -4.01
CA SER A 218 -9.81 -17.44 -4.52
C SER A 218 -10.82 -17.67 -3.40
N GLN A 219 -11.44 -16.58 -2.93
CA GLN A 219 -12.55 -16.64 -1.99
C GLN A 219 -13.68 -15.77 -2.55
N GLU A 220 -14.91 -16.16 -2.29
CA GLU A 220 -16.09 -15.38 -2.65
C GLU A 220 -16.01 -13.98 -2.01
N ALA A 221 -16.37 -12.96 -2.78
CA ALA A 221 -16.49 -11.56 -2.35
C ALA A 221 -15.21 -10.82 -1.90
N LEU A 222 -14.02 -11.23 -2.37
CA LEU A 222 -12.78 -10.43 -2.20
C LEU A 222 -12.48 -9.59 -3.45
N THR A 223 -12.12 -8.32 -3.26
CA THR A 223 -11.79 -7.40 -4.37
C THR A 223 -10.31 -7.47 -4.78
N TYR A 224 -9.48 -8.17 -4.01
CA TYR A 224 -8.08 -8.46 -4.32
C TYR A 224 -7.87 -9.96 -4.47
N ASP A 225 -8.21 -10.43 -5.67
CA ASP A 225 -8.07 -11.81 -6.16
C ASP A 225 -6.70 -12.05 -6.85
N PRO A 226 -6.40 -13.30 -7.22
CA PRO A 226 -5.22 -13.63 -8.03
C PRO A 226 -5.01 -12.80 -9.29
N GLY A 227 -6.05 -12.62 -10.11
CA GLY A 227 -5.99 -11.82 -11.33
C GLY A 227 -5.52 -10.40 -11.03
N THR A 228 -6.09 -9.77 -10.02
CA THR A 228 -5.77 -8.42 -9.58
C THR A 228 -4.34 -8.31 -9.06
N ALA A 229 -3.86 -9.29 -8.29
CA ALA A 229 -2.49 -9.33 -7.79
C ALA A 229 -1.46 -9.54 -8.93
N VAL A 230 -1.75 -10.39 -9.90
CA VAL A 230 -0.93 -10.55 -11.11
C VAL A 230 -0.94 -9.25 -11.94
N GLY A 231 -2.11 -8.66 -12.15
CA GLY A 231 -2.29 -7.39 -12.85
C GLY A 231 -1.49 -6.25 -12.22
N PHE A 232 -1.45 -6.19 -10.89
CA PHE A 232 -0.59 -5.26 -10.15
C PHE A 232 0.86 -5.37 -10.61
N TRP A 233 1.45 -6.57 -10.59
CA TRP A 233 2.83 -6.76 -11.01
C TRP A 233 3.05 -6.50 -12.49
N LEU A 234 2.14 -6.90 -13.37
CA LEU A 234 2.25 -6.60 -14.80
C LEU A 234 2.34 -5.09 -15.03
N ARG A 235 1.54 -4.29 -14.32
CA ARG A 235 1.60 -2.82 -14.36
C ARG A 235 2.92 -2.27 -13.79
N ARG A 236 3.39 -2.78 -12.64
CA ARG A 236 4.68 -2.37 -12.05
C ARG A 236 5.88 -2.71 -12.91
N GLY A 237 5.82 -3.79 -13.67
CA GLY A 237 6.93 -4.14 -14.56
C GLY A 237 6.93 -3.29 -15.83
N LEU A 238 5.76 -2.87 -16.30
CA LEU A 238 5.61 -1.93 -17.42
C LEU A 238 6.09 -0.51 -17.06
N ASP A 239 5.86 -0.03 -15.84
CA ASP A 239 6.39 1.26 -15.37
C ASP A 239 7.80 1.17 -14.74
N LYS A 240 8.39 -0.04 -14.74
CA LYS A 240 9.75 -0.35 -14.24
C LYS A 240 9.93 -0.14 -12.73
N THR A 241 8.85 -0.17 -11.95
CA THR A 241 8.89 -0.07 -10.48
C THR A 241 8.74 -1.41 -9.77
N ASP A 242 8.57 -2.51 -10.50
CA ASP A 242 8.40 -3.86 -9.94
C ASP A 242 9.51 -4.25 -8.96
N LYS A 243 10.78 -3.98 -9.28
CA LYS A 243 11.90 -4.35 -8.40
C LYS A 243 11.91 -3.58 -7.08
N VAL A 244 11.63 -2.27 -7.11
CA VAL A 244 11.60 -1.46 -5.89
C VAL A 244 10.41 -1.86 -5.02
N VAL A 245 9.23 -2.07 -5.61
CA VAL A 245 8.06 -2.58 -4.88
C VAL A 245 8.35 -3.96 -4.29
N TRP A 246 8.95 -4.87 -5.07
CA TRP A 246 9.34 -6.20 -4.60
C TRP A 246 10.29 -6.13 -3.41
N SER A 247 11.23 -5.18 -3.39
CA SER A 247 12.14 -5.00 -2.25
C SER A 247 11.39 -4.72 -0.94
N GLY A 248 10.31 -3.92 -0.99
CA GLY A 248 9.44 -3.64 0.14
C GLY A 248 8.62 -4.85 0.58
N ILE A 249 7.99 -5.54 -0.37
CA ILE A 249 7.23 -6.78 -0.10
C ILE A 249 8.15 -7.85 0.52
N ASN A 250 9.32 -8.07 -0.08
CA ASN A 250 10.33 -9.00 0.42
C ASN A 250 10.81 -8.64 1.84
N LYS A 251 10.96 -7.34 2.14
CA LYS A 251 11.28 -6.87 3.50
C LYS A 251 10.16 -7.23 4.49
N VAL A 252 8.89 -6.99 4.14
CA VAL A 252 7.75 -7.38 4.97
C VAL A 252 7.72 -8.89 5.18
N MET A 253 7.79 -9.69 4.11
CA MET A 253 7.71 -11.14 4.20
C MET A 253 8.84 -11.74 5.04
N LYS A 254 10.08 -11.24 4.93
CA LYS A 254 11.19 -11.72 5.75
C LYS A 254 11.04 -11.41 7.24
N ASN A 255 10.35 -10.33 7.60
CA ASN A 255 10.23 -9.89 8.99
C ASN A 255 8.94 -10.38 9.66
N TYR A 256 7.84 -10.47 8.91
CA TYR A 256 6.52 -10.82 9.43
C TYR A 256 6.14 -12.30 9.18
N ASP A 257 6.68 -12.93 8.14
CA ASP A 257 6.20 -14.25 7.67
C ASP A 257 7.31 -15.08 6.99
N ASN A 258 8.48 -15.08 7.62
CA ASN A 258 9.71 -15.62 7.05
C ASN A 258 9.60 -17.11 6.71
N GLU A 259 8.95 -17.89 7.58
CA GLU A 259 8.85 -19.33 7.43
C GLU A 259 7.95 -19.74 6.27
N TRP A 260 6.83 -19.03 6.05
CA TRP A 260 6.03 -19.21 4.85
C TRP A 260 6.82 -18.76 3.61
N PHE A 261 7.48 -17.60 3.69
CA PHE A 261 8.17 -17.00 2.54
C PHE A 261 9.32 -17.88 2.02
N LYS A 262 10.10 -18.48 2.93
CA LYS A 262 11.14 -19.47 2.58
C LYS A 262 10.57 -20.71 1.89
N LYS A 263 9.33 -21.13 2.19
CA LYS A 263 8.71 -22.31 1.57
C LYS A 263 8.30 -22.04 0.13
N VAL A 264 7.74 -20.86 -0.14
CA VAL A 264 7.23 -20.50 -1.48
C VAL A 264 8.29 -19.93 -2.43
N SER A 265 9.43 -19.47 -1.90
CA SER A 265 10.51 -18.86 -2.70
C SER A 265 11.54 -19.88 -3.21
N LYS A 266 11.33 -21.18 -2.96
CA LYS A 266 12.15 -22.27 -3.51
C LYS A 266 11.66 -22.66 -4.90
#